data_AF-A0A426TJ07-F1
#
_entry.id   AF-A0A426TJ07-F1
#
_cell.length_a   1.000
_cell.length_b   1.000
_cell.length_c   1.000
_cell.angle_alpha   90.00
_cell.angle_beta   90.00
_cell.angle_gamma   90.00
#
_symmetry.space_group_name_H-M   'P 1'
#
loop_
_entity.id
_entity.type
_entity.pdbx_description
1 polymer ?
#
loop_
_entity_poly.entity_id
_entity_poly.type
_entity_poly.pdbx_seq_one_letter_code
_entity_poly.pdbx_strand_id
1 'polypeptide(L)'
;MKKLLESNEVLIKHIKHEIFSAEEEAAENGRRTDFSLIPYVTDDYYELQLENDGSNIVVKVFDETEESDALVIIEMTYPAYDPSITSFSFSNMEKDIQHFLNALKVIFTHYCNGNWYVAISAIQALGFDNFLEGNKKSILSS
;
A
#
# COMPACT_ATOMS: atom_id res chain seq x y z
N MET A 1 19.37 -6.77 15.59
CA MET A 1 18.54 -6.65 14.37
C MET A 1 18.15 -5.18 14.26
N LYS A 2 18.34 -4.54 13.11
CA LYS A 2 17.83 -3.18 12.91
C LYS A 2 16.31 -3.28 12.82
N LYS A 3 15.60 -2.62 13.72
CA LYS A 3 14.13 -2.62 13.77
C LYS A 3 13.58 -2.12 12.43
N LEU A 4 12.44 -2.63 11.96
CA LEU A 4 11.74 -2.07 10.80
C LEU A 4 11.52 -0.56 10.99
N LEU A 5 11.37 -0.11 12.24
CA LEU A 5 11.31 1.30 12.63
C LEU A 5 12.56 2.14 12.30
N GLU A 6 13.78 1.57 12.23
CA GLU A 6 14.94 2.29 11.66
C GLU A 6 14.84 2.42 10.13
N SER A 7 14.15 1.48 9.49
CA SER A 7 13.74 1.55 8.09
C SER A 7 12.47 2.39 7.89
N ASN A 8 11.79 2.89 8.93
CA ASN A 8 10.60 3.73 8.76
C ASN A 8 10.91 4.96 7.94
N GLU A 9 11.98 5.69 8.25
CA GLU A 9 12.31 6.89 7.48
C GLU A 9 12.57 6.57 6.00
N VAL A 10 13.24 5.44 5.73
CA VAL A 10 13.54 4.98 4.38
C VAL A 10 12.27 4.49 3.67
N LEU A 11 11.43 3.71 4.35
CA LEU A 11 10.18 3.17 3.85
C LEU A 11 9.18 4.30 3.56
N ILE A 12 9.00 5.21 4.51
CA ILE A 12 8.19 6.42 4.35
C ILE A 12 8.70 7.24 3.17
N LYS A 13 10.02 7.38 3.00
CA LYS A 13 10.59 8.10 1.86
C LYS A 13 10.24 7.42 0.53
N HIS A 14 10.30 6.09 0.46
CA HIS A 14 9.88 5.34 -0.73
C HIS A 14 8.38 5.50 -0.98
N ILE A 15 7.55 5.38 0.05
CA ILE A 15 6.10 5.55 -0.09
C ILE A 15 5.75 6.96 -0.57
N LYS A 16 6.38 8.00 0.00
CA LYS A 16 6.23 9.38 -0.47
C LYS A 16 6.64 9.55 -1.94
N HIS A 17 7.71 8.87 -2.36
CA HIS A 17 8.12 8.87 -3.75
C HIS A 17 7.08 8.23 -4.66
N GLU A 18 6.56 7.05 -4.29
CA GLU A 18 5.52 6.37 -5.07
C GLU A 18 4.22 7.18 -5.13
N ILE A 19 3.83 7.86 -4.05
CA ILE A 19 2.69 8.79 -4.03
C ILE A 19 2.94 9.94 -5.00
N PHE A 20 4.11 10.58 -4.93
CA PHE A 20 4.45 11.70 -5.81
C PHE A 20 4.40 11.28 -7.30
N SER A 21 4.98 10.13 -7.65
CA SER A 21 4.91 9.59 -9.01
C SER A 21 3.47 9.29 -9.45
N ALA A 22 2.64 8.78 -8.54
CA ALA A 22 1.22 8.55 -8.80
C ALA A 22 0.45 9.86 -9.03
N GLU A 23 0.71 10.91 -8.24
CA GLU A 23 0.09 12.22 -8.43
C GLU A 23 0.46 12.85 -9.79
N GLU A 24 1.72 12.73 -10.21
CA GLU A 24 2.17 13.16 -11.54
C GLU A 24 1.44 12.38 -12.65
N GLU A 25 1.40 11.04 -12.57
CA GLU A 25 0.72 10.20 -13.54
C GLU A 25 -0.80 10.50 -13.60
N ALA A 26 -1.44 10.71 -12.46
CA ALA A 26 -2.85 11.06 -12.41
C ALA A 26 -3.10 12.44 -13.07
N ALA A 27 -2.22 13.41 -12.84
CA ALA A 27 -2.30 14.73 -13.47
C ALA A 27 -2.15 14.64 -15.00
N GLU A 28 -1.22 13.82 -15.50
CA GLU A 28 -1.07 13.55 -16.93
C GLU A 28 -2.33 12.91 -17.54
N ASN A 29 -3.02 12.06 -16.77
CA ASN A 29 -4.31 11.47 -17.14
C ASN A 29 -5.52 12.42 -16.95
N GLY A 30 -5.28 13.70 -16.67
CA GLY A 30 -6.32 14.71 -16.49
C GLY A 30 -7.15 14.52 -15.21
N ARG A 31 -6.61 13.78 -14.24
CA ARG A 31 -7.24 13.53 -12.95
C ARG A 31 -6.57 14.38 -11.89
N ARG A 32 -7.36 14.73 -10.88
CA ARG A 32 -6.83 15.29 -9.64
C ARG A 32 -6.93 14.25 -8.56
N THR A 33 -5.88 14.22 -7.76
CA THR A 33 -5.73 13.36 -6.60
C THR A 33 -5.36 14.29 -5.46
N ASP A 34 -5.91 14.08 -4.27
CA ASP A 34 -5.55 14.85 -3.07
C ASP A 34 -4.94 13.96 -2.00
N PHE A 35 -4.02 13.08 -2.42
CA PHE A 35 -3.39 12.12 -1.54
C PHE A 35 -2.71 12.82 -0.37
N SER A 36 -3.20 12.51 0.82
CA SER A 36 -2.62 12.98 2.06
C SER A 36 -2.02 11.80 2.80
N LEU A 37 -0.70 11.78 2.96
CA LEU A 37 -0.01 10.82 3.82
C LEU A 37 -0.09 11.29 5.26
N ILE A 38 -0.85 10.58 6.09
CA ILE A 38 -1.00 10.85 7.51
C ILE A 38 -0.25 9.75 8.28
N PRO A 39 0.99 10.01 8.72
CA PRO A 39 1.71 9.06 9.55
C PRO A 39 1.19 9.12 10.99
N TYR A 40 0.97 7.96 11.58
CA TYR A 40 0.62 7.86 13.00
C TYR A 40 1.44 6.74 13.64
N VAL A 41 2.08 7.04 14.78
CA VAL A 41 2.94 6.09 15.49
C VAL A 41 2.31 5.83 16.85
N THR A 42 1.99 4.57 17.11
CA THR A 42 1.57 4.10 18.43
C THR A 42 2.68 3.29 19.07
N ASP A 43 2.49 2.91 20.34
CA ASP A 43 3.38 1.98 21.02
C ASP A 43 3.36 0.57 20.39
N ASP A 44 2.28 0.23 19.66
CA ASP A 44 2.02 -1.12 19.14
C ASP A 44 2.32 -1.26 17.64
N TYR A 45 2.14 -0.20 16.85
CA TYR A 45 2.30 -0.24 15.39
C TYR A 45 2.51 1.14 14.76
N TYR A 46 3.07 1.11 13.54
CA TYR A 46 3.17 2.23 12.64
C TYR A 46 1.99 2.25 11.66
N GLU A 47 1.28 3.37 11.56
CA GLU A 47 0.15 3.56 10.67
C GLU A 47 0.48 4.57 9.56
N LEU A 48 0.04 4.24 8.36
CA LEU A 48 -0.02 5.15 7.23
C LEU A 48 -1.43 5.20 6.71
N GLN A 49 -2.03 6.38 6.75
CA GLN A 49 -3.29 6.61 6.08
C GLN A 49 -3.06 7.45 4.82
N LEU A 50 -3.71 7.02 3.74
CA LEU A 50 -3.85 7.75 2.48
C LEU A 50 -5.32 8.02 2.26
N GLU A 51 -5.68 9.29 2.14
CA GLU A 51 -7.06 9.72 1.91
C GLU A 51 -7.17 10.36 0.53
N ASN A 52 -8.27 10.08 -0.18
CA ASN A 52 -8.77 10.92 -1.27
C ASN A 52 -10.27 10.73 -1.47
N ASP A 53 -11.03 11.82 -1.37
CA ASP A 53 -12.48 11.89 -1.64
C ASP A 53 -13.29 10.70 -1.06
N GLY A 54 -13.08 10.42 0.23
CA GLY A 54 -13.76 9.34 0.97
C GLY A 54 -13.22 7.93 0.69
N SER A 55 -12.21 7.79 -0.17
CA SER A 55 -11.45 6.56 -0.37
C SER A 55 -10.22 6.58 0.53
N ASN A 56 -9.99 5.50 1.29
CA ASN A 56 -8.83 5.43 2.17
C ASN A 56 -8.02 4.15 1.97
N ILE A 57 -6.71 4.26 2.16
CA ILE A 57 -5.82 3.13 2.39
C ILE A 57 -5.20 3.32 3.75
N VAL A 58 -5.39 2.38 4.66
CA VAL A 58 -4.75 2.37 5.97
C VAL A 58 -3.79 1.19 6.00
N VAL A 59 -2.50 1.47 6.07
CA VAL A 59 -1.47 0.46 6.27
C VAL A 59 -1.02 0.51 7.73
N LYS A 60 -1.14 -0.62 8.42
CA LYS A 60 -0.64 -0.79 9.79
C LYS A 60 0.50 -1.79 9.77
N VAL A 61 1.61 -1.44 10.41
CA VAL A 61 2.82 -2.26 10.44
C VAL A 61 3.22 -2.51 11.88
N PHE A 62 3.10 -3.76 12.30
CA PHE A 62 3.42 -4.25 13.62
C PHE A 62 4.82 -4.87 13.58
N ASP A 63 5.73 -4.37 14.43
CA ASP A 63 7.08 -4.92 14.59
C ASP A 63 7.05 -6.19 15.45
N GLU A 64 7.90 -7.18 15.12
CA GLU A 64 8.19 -8.38 15.93
C GLU A 64 6.95 -9.04 16.54
N THR A 65 6.32 -9.95 15.78
CA THR A 65 5.27 -10.83 16.32
C THR A 65 5.89 -12.15 16.82
N GLU A 66 5.12 -12.96 17.57
CA GLU A 66 5.59 -14.29 17.99
C GLU A 66 5.92 -15.22 16.81
N GLU A 67 5.38 -14.94 15.62
CA GLU A 67 5.46 -15.80 14.43
C GLU A 67 6.22 -15.17 13.25
N SER A 68 6.54 -13.88 13.27
CA SER A 68 7.16 -13.16 12.15
C SER A 68 7.99 -11.93 12.56
N ASP A 69 8.90 -11.52 11.69
CA ASP A 69 9.71 -10.30 11.90
C ASP A 69 8.85 -9.04 11.90
N ALA A 70 7.76 -9.03 11.12
CA ALA A 70 6.72 -8.01 11.12
C ALA A 70 5.39 -8.55 10.58
N LEU A 71 4.29 -7.87 10.90
CA LEU A 71 2.97 -8.09 10.31
C LEU A 71 2.48 -6.79 9.70
N VAL A 72 2.08 -6.83 8.42
CA VAL A 72 1.47 -5.70 7.73
C VAL A 72 0.00 -5.99 7.51
N ILE A 73 -0.85 -5.04 7.88
CA ILE A 73 -2.28 -5.04 7.58
C ILE A 73 -2.54 -3.87 6.63
N ILE A 74 -3.23 -4.12 5.53
CA ILE A 74 -3.69 -3.11 4.59
C ILE A 74 -5.21 -3.15 4.57
N GLU A 75 -5.81 -2.02 4.94
CA GLU A 75 -7.25 -1.78 4.87
C GLU A 75 -7.50 -0.80 3.72
N MET A 76 -8.42 -1.13 2.82
CA MET A 76 -8.81 -0.27 1.70
C MET A 76 -10.31 -0.01 1.76
N THR A 77 -10.72 1.25 1.77
CA THR A 77 -12.12 1.66 1.80
C THR A 77 -12.47 2.49 0.57
N TYR A 78 -13.69 2.32 0.08
CA TYR A 78 -14.28 3.14 -0.96
C TYR A 78 -15.76 3.39 -0.63
N PRO A 79 -16.31 4.61 -0.79
CA PRO A 79 -17.66 4.95 -0.33
C PRO A 79 -18.77 4.02 -0.84
N ALA A 80 -18.59 3.40 -2.01
CA ALA A 80 -19.59 2.53 -2.63
C ALA A 80 -19.40 1.02 -2.38
N TYR A 81 -18.37 0.59 -1.65
CA TYR A 81 -18.04 -0.82 -1.46
C TYR A 81 -17.65 -1.15 -0.02
N ASP A 82 -17.81 -2.43 0.34
CA ASP A 82 -17.35 -2.93 1.63
C ASP A 82 -15.82 -2.82 1.75
N PRO A 83 -15.29 -2.45 2.92
CA PRO A 83 -13.86 -2.41 3.17
C PRO A 83 -13.17 -3.74 2.81
N SER A 84 -12.00 -3.63 2.19
CA SER A 84 -11.08 -4.76 2.02
C SER A 84 -10.02 -4.73 3.11
N ILE A 85 -9.80 -5.86 3.78
CA ILE A 85 -8.71 -6.02 4.74
C ILE A 85 -7.87 -7.21 4.27
N THR A 86 -6.57 -6.99 4.14
CA THR A 86 -5.60 -8.05 3.85
C THR A 86 -4.41 -7.92 4.79
N SER A 87 -3.79 -9.05 5.11
CA SER A 87 -2.63 -9.11 5.99
C SER A 87 -1.57 -10.03 5.44
N PHE A 88 -0.30 -9.69 5.63
CA PHE A 88 0.82 -10.54 5.25
C PHE A 88 1.99 -10.31 6.20
N SER A 89 2.73 -11.39 6.46
CA SER A 89 3.83 -11.42 7.41
C SER A 89 5.16 -11.30 6.70
N PHE A 90 6.09 -10.53 7.27
CA PHE A 90 7.46 -10.47 6.79
C PHE A 90 8.24 -11.63 7.41
N SER A 91 8.72 -12.54 6.56
CA SER A 91 9.61 -13.65 6.92
C SER A 91 11.03 -13.40 6.39
N ASN A 92 11.18 -12.48 5.43
CA ASN A 92 12.43 -11.96 4.91
C ASN A 92 12.28 -10.47 4.62
N MET A 93 12.78 -9.63 5.52
CA MET A 93 12.64 -8.18 5.50
C MET A 93 12.93 -7.52 4.14
N GLU A 94 14.06 -7.85 3.50
CA GLU A 94 14.45 -7.20 2.24
C GLU A 94 13.49 -7.55 1.10
N LYS A 95 13.20 -8.84 0.94
CA LYS A 95 12.29 -9.33 -0.10
C LYS A 95 10.88 -8.83 0.12
N ASP A 96 10.41 -8.86 1.37
CA ASP A 96 9.00 -8.59 1.70
C ASP A 96 8.70 -7.09 1.69
N ILE A 97 9.67 -6.22 2.03
CA ILE A 97 9.56 -4.77 1.80
C ILE A 97 9.41 -4.47 0.31
N GLN A 98 10.23 -5.07 -0.55
CA GLN A 98 10.10 -4.89 -2.00
C GLN A 98 8.75 -5.40 -2.51
N HIS A 99 8.28 -6.52 -1.95
CA HIS A 99 6.97 -7.07 -2.24
C HIS A 99 5.84 -6.09 -1.87
N PHE A 100 5.92 -5.51 -0.68
CA PHE A 100 4.99 -4.50 -0.19
C PHE A 100 5.00 -3.22 -1.04
N LEU A 101 6.18 -2.68 -1.36
CA LEU A 101 6.30 -1.48 -2.20
C LEU A 101 5.71 -1.71 -3.60
N ASN A 102 5.91 -2.89 -4.18
CA ASN A 102 5.27 -3.24 -5.45
C ASN A 102 3.74 -3.25 -5.35
N ALA A 103 3.17 -3.69 -4.23
CA ALA A 103 1.73 -3.67 -4.03
C ALA A 103 1.17 -2.25 -3.97
N LEU A 104 1.82 -1.38 -3.18
CA LEU A 104 1.46 0.03 -3.14
C LEU A 104 1.53 0.68 -4.52
N LYS A 105 2.56 0.37 -5.31
CA LYS A 105 2.67 0.85 -6.69
C LYS A 105 1.47 0.42 -7.55
N VAL A 106 1.09 -0.86 -7.54
CA VAL A 106 -0.08 -1.36 -8.30
C VAL A 106 -1.36 -0.65 -7.86
N ILE A 107 -1.55 -0.54 -6.54
CA ILE A 107 -2.67 0.13 -5.90
C ILE A 107 -2.77 1.58 -6.39
N PHE A 108 -1.66 2.32 -6.37
CA PHE A 108 -1.61 3.71 -6.84
C PHE A 108 -1.85 3.82 -8.34
N THR A 109 -1.27 2.95 -9.17
CA THR A 109 -1.54 2.95 -10.62
C THR A 109 -3.02 2.74 -10.92
N HIS A 110 -3.70 1.81 -10.25
CA HIS A 110 -5.15 1.62 -10.44
C HIS A 110 -5.93 2.85 -10.04
N TYR A 111 -5.52 3.49 -8.96
CA TYR A 111 -6.10 4.73 -8.51
C TYR A 111 -5.89 5.88 -9.52
N CYS A 112 -4.67 6.08 -10.03
CA CYS A 112 -4.36 7.07 -11.07
C CYS A 112 -5.21 6.87 -12.31
N ASN A 113 -5.57 5.62 -12.62
CA ASN A 113 -6.42 5.26 -13.75
C ASN A 113 -7.92 5.26 -13.40
N GLY A 114 -8.32 5.61 -12.17
CA GLY A 114 -9.71 5.59 -11.70
C GLY A 114 -10.33 4.21 -11.54
N ASN A 115 -9.51 3.17 -11.59
CA ASN A 115 -9.91 1.79 -11.45
C ASN A 115 -9.70 1.28 -10.03
N TRP A 116 -9.75 2.19 -9.05
CA TRP A 116 -9.52 1.91 -7.65
C TRP A 116 -10.38 0.76 -7.12
N TYR A 117 -11.66 0.73 -7.48
CA TYR A 117 -12.59 -0.34 -7.11
C TYR A 117 -12.16 -1.72 -7.65
N VAL A 118 -11.50 -1.77 -8.80
CA VAL A 118 -10.97 -3.02 -9.39
C VAL A 118 -9.83 -3.54 -8.55
N ALA A 119 -8.95 -2.66 -8.07
CA ALA A 119 -7.86 -3.04 -7.18
C ALA A 119 -8.38 -3.63 -5.87
N ILE A 120 -9.35 -2.97 -5.22
CA ILE A 120 -10.00 -3.47 -4.00
C ILE A 120 -10.60 -4.85 -4.24
N SER A 121 -11.43 -4.98 -5.29
CA SER A 121 -12.13 -6.24 -5.59
C SER A 121 -11.14 -7.37 -5.90
N ALA A 122 -10.06 -7.08 -6.61
CA ALA A 122 -9.05 -8.07 -6.97
C ALA A 122 -8.24 -8.53 -5.75
N ILE A 123 -7.86 -7.62 -4.85
CA ILE A 123 -7.16 -7.97 -3.61
C ILE A 123 -8.05 -8.84 -2.72
N GLN A 124 -9.33 -8.50 -2.56
CA GLN A 124 -10.29 -9.31 -1.79
C GLN A 124 -10.48 -10.71 -2.38
N ALA A 125 -10.62 -10.81 -3.70
CA ALA A 125 -10.93 -12.08 -4.36
C ALA A 125 -9.72 -13.02 -4.47
N LEU A 126 -8.52 -12.47 -4.67
CA LEU A 126 -7.32 -13.24 -4.98
C LEU A 126 -6.38 -13.39 -3.79
N GLY A 127 -6.46 -12.50 -2.80
CA GLY A 127 -5.43 -12.34 -1.79
C GLY A 127 -4.21 -11.57 -2.32
N PHE A 128 -3.34 -11.15 -1.40
CA PHE A 128 -2.24 -10.22 -1.68
C PHE A 128 -1.25 -10.73 -2.73
N ASP A 129 -0.74 -11.96 -2.57
CA ASP A 129 0.27 -12.52 -3.47
C ASP A 129 -0.25 -12.70 -4.90
N ASN A 130 -1.45 -13.28 -5.04
CA ASN A 130 -2.06 -13.51 -6.35
C ASN A 130 -2.47 -12.20 -7.04
N PHE A 131 -2.90 -11.19 -6.27
CA PHE A 131 -3.15 -9.85 -6.81
C PHE A 131 -1.88 -9.29 -7.46
N LEU A 132 -0.74 -9.40 -6.78
CA LEU A 132 0.53 -8.93 -7.31
C LEU A 132 0.98 -9.71 -8.54
N GLU A 133 0.86 -11.03 -8.52
CA GLU A 133 1.18 -11.86 -9.68
C GLU A 133 0.30 -11.55 -10.89
N GLY A 134 -1.00 -11.34 -10.67
CA GLY A 134 -1.95 -10.95 -11.72
C GLY A 134 -1.65 -9.57 -12.32
N ASN A 135 -1.11 -8.65 -11.54
CA ASN A 135 -0.81 -7.28 -11.95
C ASN A 135 0.66 -7.02 -12.33
N LYS A 136 1.57 -7.99 -12.17
CA LYS A 136 3.00 -7.90 -12.55
C LYS A 136 3.21 -7.45 -14.00
N LYS A 137 2.29 -7.77 -14.92
CA LYS A 137 2.34 -7.33 -16.32
C LYS A 137 2.13 -5.83 -16.51
N SER A 138 1.38 -5.18 -15.62
CA SER A 138 1.08 -3.74 -15.70
C SER A 138 2.26 -2.87 -15.27
N ILE A 139 3.08 -3.34 -14.32
CA ILE A 139 4.20 -2.55 -13.75
C ILE A 139 5.45 -2.60 -14.63
N LEU A 140 5.68 -3.70 -15.34
CA LEU A 140 6.89 -3.91 -16.17
C LEU A 140 6.77 -3.35 -17.59
N SER A 141 5.65 -2.71 -17.92
CA SER A 141 5.35 -2.15 -19.24
C SER A 141 5.19 -0.62 -19.25
N SER A 142 5.43 0.03 -18.11
CA SER A 142 5.48 1.50 -17.94
C SER A 142 6.93 1.99 -17.90
#